data_AF-A0AAV2QBQ4-F1
#
_entry.id   AF-A0AAV2QBQ4-F1
#
_cell.length_a   1.000
_cell.length_b   1.000
_cell.length_c   1.000
_cell.angle_alpha   90.00
_cell.angle_beta   90.00
_cell.angle_gamma   90.00
#
_symmetry.space_group_name_H-M   'P 1'
#
loop_
_entity.id
_entity.type
_entity.pdbx_description
1 polymer ?
#
loop_
_entity_poly.entity_id
_entity_poly.type
_entity_poly.pdbx_seq_one_letter_code
_entity_poly.pdbx_strand_id
1 'polypeptide(L)'
;AIMETDGTAILGERRNQTYVQERAEEWAPCIEAGVHQLSSLILSELCKTKALSATWTKDRNQLTLSMKSSLKDMAYCWKFTLERLSDMLLQTHFVTPLLVQLHNLSTKNQNLIGELHKKQHQL
;
A
#
# COMPACT_ATOMS: atom_id res chain seq x y z
N ALA A 1 6.75 0.30 -5.15
CA ALA A 1 5.48 0.91 -5.59
C ALA A 1 4.57 1.06 -4.37
N ILE A 2 3.75 2.11 -4.31
CA ILE A 2 2.63 2.16 -3.36
C ILE A 2 1.39 1.67 -4.11
N MET A 3 0.65 0.77 -3.49
CA MET A 3 -0.66 0.32 -3.95
C MET A 3 -1.64 0.43 -2.79
N GLU A 4 -2.78 1.01 -3.08
CA GLU A 4 -3.93 1.11 -2.19
C GLU A 4 -5.13 0.47 -2.87
N THR A 5 -6.07 -0.06 -2.12
CA THR A 5 -7.33 -0.58 -2.68
C THR A 5 -8.51 -0.13 -1.83
N ASP A 6 -9.59 0.26 -2.51
CA ASP A 6 -10.89 0.55 -1.89
C ASP A 6 -11.82 -0.68 -1.90
N GLY A 7 -11.31 -1.84 -2.33
CA GLY A 7 -12.08 -3.07 -2.52
C GLY A 7 -12.76 -3.20 -3.88
N THR A 8 -12.81 -2.15 -4.68
CA THR A 8 -13.38 -2.16 -6.05
C THR A 8 -12.35 -1.87 -7.13
N ALA A 9 -11.29 -1.14 -6.79
CA ALA A 9 -10.17 -0.85 -7.67
C ALA A 9 -8.86 -0.95 -6.89
N ILE A 10 -7.77 -1.18 -7.63
CA ILE A 10 -6.42 -0.88 -7.13
C ILE A 10 -6.05 0.50 -7.64
N LEU A 11 -5.60 1.35 -6.73
CA LEU A 11 -4.90 2.58 -7.02
C LEU A 11 -3.41 2.35 -6.80
N GLY A 12 -2.58 2.90 -7.66
CA GLY A 12 -1.15 2.78 -7.46
C GLY A 12 -0.37 3.79 -8.25
N GLU A 13 0.88 3.92 -7.85
CA GLU A 13 1.85 4.80 -8.49
C GLU A 13 3.07 3.95 -8.80
N ARG A 14 3.37 3.79 -10.10
CA ARG A 14 4.62 3.17 -10.55
C ARG A 14 5.73 4.19 -10.35
N ARG A 15 6.45 4.04 -9.24
CA ARG A 15 7.69 4.78 -8.99
C ARG A 15 8.79 4.21 -9.88
N ASN A 16 9.10 4.88 -10.99
CA ASN A 16 10.44 4.74 -11.55
C ASN A 16 11.42 5.56 -10.68
N GLN A 17 12.69 5.20 -10.70
CA GLN A 17 13.72 5.89 -9.93
C GLN A 17 13.79 7.38 -10.30
N THR A 18 13.53 7.69 -11.57
CA THR A 18 13.45 9.05 -12.14
C THR A 18 12.39 9.92 -11.48
N TYR A 19 11.20 9.40 -11.17
CA TYR A 19 10.08 10.16 -10.58
C TYR A 19 10.34 10.54 -9.13
N VAL A 20 10.88 9.59 -8.35
CA VAL A 20 11.31 9.87 -6.97
C VAL A 20 12.49 10.84 -6.99
N GLN A 21 13.35 10.74 -7.99
CA GLN A 21 14.47 11.64 -8.17
C GLN A 21 14.04 13.05 -8.58
N GLU A 22 13.16 13.24 -9.56
CA GLU A 22 12.59 14.54 -9.96
C GLU A 22 11.85 15.21 -8.78
N ARG A 23 11.05 14.44 -8.04
CA ARG A 23 10.37 14.93 -6.83
C ARG A 23 11.31 15.20 -5.69
N ALA A 24 12.38 14.43 -5.53
CA ALA A 24 13.38 14.71 -4.51
C ALA A 24 14.26 15.89 -4.93
N GLU A 25 14.56 16.09 -6.22
CA GLU A 25 15.29 17.24 -6.78
C GLU A 25 14.50 18.54 -6.66
N GLU A 26 13.17 18.49 -6.66
CA GLU A 26 12.31 19.64 -6.30
C GLU A 26 12.53 20.09 -4.83
N TRP A 27 12.93 19.17 -3.94
CA TRP A 27 13.07 19.43 -2.49
C TRP A 27 14.52 19.38 -1.97
N ALA A 28 15.45 18.78 -2.72
CA ALA A 28 16.88 18.67 -2.42
C ALA A 28 17.62 20.02 -2.36
N PRO A 29 17.19 21.09 -3.05
CA PRO A 29 17.75 22.42 -2.82
C PRO A 29 17.45 22.94 -1.41
N CYS A 30 16.35 22.50 -0.78
CA CYS A 30 15.91 22.95 0.54
C CYS A 30 16.46 22.09 1.69
N ILE A 31 16.92 20.89 1.38
CA ILE A 31 17.40 19.89 2.33
C ILE A 31 18.71 19.41 1.73
N GLU A 32 19.86 19.80 2.30
CA GLU A 32 21.23 19.41 1.87
C GLU A 32 21.49 17.88 1.89
N ALA A 33 20.45 17.06 1.78
CA ALA A 33 20.46 15.61 1.68
C ALA A 33 20.25 15.18 0.22
N GLY A 34 20.99 14.17 -0.20
CA GLY A 34 20.82 13.58 -1.53
C GLY A 34 19.47 12.88 -1.69
N VAL A 35 19.01 12.75 -2.94
CA VAL A 35 17.76 12.08 -3.36
C VAL A 35 17.50 10.73 -2.66
N HIS A 36 18.55 9.91 -2.50
CA HIS A 36 18.45 8.62 -1.83
C HIS A 36 18.16 8.72 -0.32
N GLN A 37 18.73 9.72 0.35
CA GLN A 37 18.48 9.95 1.78
C GLN A 37 17.06 10.49 2.00
N LEU A 38 16.60 11.37 1.09
CA LEU A 38 15.24 11.92 1.13
C LEU A 38 14.18 10.83 0.93
N SER A 39 14.34 9.97 -0.07
CA SER A 39 13.41 8.87 -0.36
C SER A 39 13.32 7.85 0.78
N SER A 40 14.46 7.51 1.41
CA SER A 40 14.48 6.64 2.59
C SER A 40 13.77 7.29 3.79
N LEU A 41 14.01 8.58 4.03
CA LEU A 41 13.35 9.34 5.09
C LEU A 41 11.83 9.33 4.93
N ILE A 42 11.33 9.65 3.73
CA ILE A 42 9.90 9.69 3.41
C ILE A 42 9.23 8.32 3.61
N LEU A 43 9.88 7.23 3.20
CA LEU A 43 9.37 5.88 3.41
C LEU A 43 9.33 5.52 4.90
N SER A 44 10.37 5.89 5.65
CA SER A 44 10.41 5.65 7.09
C SER A 44 9.34 6.43 7.84
N GLU A 45 9.03 7.65 7.38
CA GLU A 45 7.96 8.50 7.92
C GLU A 45 6.58 7.97 7.56
N LEU A 46 6.36 7.51 6.33
CA LEU A 46 5.12 6.82 5.92
C LEU A 46 4.76 5.66 6.85
N CYS A 47 5.75 4.89 7.32
CA CYS A 47 5.52 3.79 8.26
C CYS A 47 5.19 4.25 9.69
N LYS A 48 5.54 5.48 10.07
CA LYS A 48 5.41 6.02 11.43
C LYS A 48 4.24 6.99 11.59
N THR A 49 3.88 7.69 10.53
CA THR A 49 2.98 8.83 10.59
C THR A 49 1.52 8.39 10.67
N LYS A 50 0.80 8.97 11.64
CA LYS A 50 -0.68 8.88 11.75
C LYS A 50 -1.40 10.01 10.97
N ALA A 51 -0.65 11.01 10.52
CA ALA A 51 -1.14 12.21 9.84
C ALA A 51 -1.03 12.10 8.31
N LEU A 52 -1.68 11.07 7.74
CA LEU A 52 -1.92 10.98 6.30
C LEU A 52 -3.31 11.54 6.00
N SER A 53 -3.41 12.50 5.08
CA SER A 53 -4.71 12.97 4.57
C SER A 53 -4.91 12.48 3.15
N ALA A 54 -6.06 11.87 2.87
CA ALA A 54 -6.42 11.37 1.56
C ALA A 54 -7.47 12.27 0.91
N THR A 55 -7.24 12.69 -0.32
CA THR A 55 -8.18 13.49 -1.11
C THR A 55 -8.41 12.83 -2.46
N TRP A 56 -9.66 12.52 -2.76
CA TRP A 56 -10.08 11.96 -4.04
C TRP A 56 -10.32 13.05 -5.08
N THR A 57 -10.01 12.78 -6.33
CA THR A 57 -10.53 13.58 -7.45
C THR A 57 -12.04 13.37 -7.61
N LYS A 58 -12.74 14.34 -8.22
CA LYS A 58 -14.20 14.30 -8.39
C LYS A 58 -14.68 13.06 -9.14
N ASP A 59 -13.87 12.52 -10.04
CA ASP A 59 -14.14 11.34 -10.86
C ASP A 59 -13.67 10.01 -10.23
N ARG A 60 -13.07 10.05 -9.03
CA ARG A 60 -12.51 8.88 -8.29
C ARG A 60 -11.49 8.04 -9.05
N ASN A 61 -10.94 8.54 -10.15
CA ASN A 61 -9.88 7.82 -10.87
C ASN A 61 -8.50 8.05 -10.25
N GLN A 62 -8.38 9.04 -9.36
CA GLN A 62 -7.13 9.41 -8.74
C GLN A 62 -7.32 9.73 -7.25
N LEU A 63 -6.37 9.27 -6.45
CA LEU A 63 -6.29 9.52 -5.01
C LEU A 63 -4.98 10.23 -4.69
N THR A 64 -5.09 11.43 -4.13
CA THR A 64 -3.93 12.15 -3.61
C THR A 64 -3.77 11.87 -2.13
N LEU A 65 -2.66 11.24 -1.74
CA LEU A 65 -2.25 11.10 -0.35
C LEU A 65 -1.28 12.22 -0.01
N SER A 66 -1.62 13.07 0.95
CA SER A 66 -0.72 14.11 1.45
C SER A 66 -0.20 13.72 2.83
N MET A 67 1.11 13.73 2.98
CA MET A 67 1.84 13.51 4.22
C MET A 67 2.48 14.82 4.64
N LYS A 68 2.15 15.30 5.84
CA LYS A 68 2.81 16.47 6.45
C LYS A 68 3.69 15.99 7.59
N SER A 69 4.97 16.34 7.57
CA SER A 69 5.90 16.03 8.65
C SER A 69 6.93 17.16 8.77
N SER A 70 7.85 17.03 9.71
CA SER A 70 8.94 17.99 9.91
C SER A 70 10.29 17.29 10.00
N LEU A 71 11.31 17.91 9.43
CA LEU A 71 12.70 17.45 9.50
C LEU A 71 13.54 18.56 10.11
N LYS A 72 14.09 18.36 11.31
CA LYS A 72 14.91 19.37 12.02
C LYS A 72 14.26 20.77 11.99
N ASP A 73 13.00 20.82 12.44
CA ASP A 73 12.16 22.03 12.51
C ASP A 73 11.72 22.64 11.16
N MET A 74 12.11 22.06 10.02
CA MET A 74 11.56 22.39 8.70
C MET A 74 10.30 21.56 8.41
N ALA A 75 9.15 22.20 8.30
CA ALA A 75 7.92 21.53 7.87
C ALA A 75 7.98 21.19 6.37
N TYR A 76 7.59 19.96 6.01
CA TYR A 76 7.47 19.54 4.63
C TYR A 76 6.13 18.83 4.38
N CYS A 77 5.69 18.89 3.13
CA CYS A 77 4.44 18.27 2.68
C CYS A 77 4.72 17.43 1.44
N TRP A 78 4.67 16.12 1.59
CA TRP A 78 4.82 15.19 0.48
C TRP A 78 3.45 14.79 -0.06
N LYS A 79 3.29 14.77 -1.38
CA LYS A 79 2.06 14.32 -2.04
C LYS A 79 2.34 13.10 -2.91
N PHE A 80 1.54 12.06 -2.76
CA PHE A 80 1.51 10.90 -3.62
C PHE A 80 0.24 10.95 -4.44
N THR A 81 0.36 10.80 -5.75
CA THR A 81 -0.78 10.77 -6.65
C THR A 81 -0.94 9.35 -7.16
N LEU A 82 -1.91 8.64 -6.62
CA LEU A 82 -2.23 7.28 -7.00
C LEU A 82 -3.30 7.30 -8.08
N GLU A 83 -3.09 6.55 -9.15
CA GLU A 83 -4.05 6.44 -10.24
C GLU A 83 -4.63 5.04 -10.28
N ARG A 84 -5.85 4.92 -10.81
CA ARG A 84 -6.47 3.62 -11.00
C ARG A 84 -5.61 2.76 -11.91
N LEU A 85 -5.19 1.63 -11.36
CA LEU A 85 -4.47 0.60 -12.08
C LEU A 85 -5.47 -0.35 -12.76
N SER A 86 -4.96 -1.18 -13.67
CA SER A 86 -5.75 -2.17 -14.39
C SER A 86 -6.51 -3.11 -13.43
N ASP A 87 -7.78 -3.38 -13.73
CA ASP A 87 -8.61 -4.34 -13.00
C ASP A 87 -7.98 -5.75 -12.96
N MET A 88 -7.13 -6.09 -13.94
CA MET A 88 -6.36 -7.34 -13.95
C MET A 88 -5.43 -7.47 -12.74
N LEU A 89 -4.89 -6.35 -12.24
CA LEU A 89 -4.03 -6.34 -11.06
C LEU A 89 -4.84 -6.63 -9.79
N LEU A 90 -6.09 -6.14 -9.70
CA LEU A 90 -7.01 -6.49 -8.60
C LEU A 90 -7.24 -7.99 -8.54
N GLN A 91 -7.51 -8.59 -9.70
CA GLN A 91 -7.75 -10.01 -9.79
C GLN A 91 -6.50 -10.83 -9.43
N THR A 92 -5.32 -10.40 -9.91
CA THR A 92 -4.06 -11.14 -9.75
C THR A 92 -3.48 -11.03 -8.34
N HIS A 93 -3.54 -9.85 -7.72
CA HIS A 93 -2.86 -9.59 -6.44
C HIS A 93 -3.77 -9.70 -5.22
N PHE A 94 -5.09 -9.60 -5.38
CA PHE A 94 -6.03 -9.66 -4.25
C PHE A 94 -7.03 -10.80 -4.41
N VAL A 95 -7.85 -10.78 -5.45
CA VAL A 95 -8.98 -11.73 -5.57
C VAL A 95 -8.50 -13.17 -5.64
N THR A 96 -7.57 -13.49 -6.55
CA THR A 96 -7.10 -14.87 -6.74
C THR A 96 -6.37 -15.39 -5.49
N PRO A 97 -5.40 -14.67 -4.90
CA PRO A 97 -4.77 -15.10 -3.66
C PRO A 97 -5.77 -15.31 -2.50
N LEU A 98 -6.74 -14.41 -2.34
CA LEU A 98 -7.76 -14.54 -1.28
C LEU A 98 -8.65 -15.77 -1.49
N LEU A 99 -9.08 -16.05 -2.73
CA LEU A 99 -9.86 -17.26 -3.03
C LEU A 99 -9.07 -18.54 -2.76
N VAL A 100 -7.78 -18.57 -3.11
CA VAL A 100 -6.90 -19.71 -2.81
C VAL A 100 -6.76 -19.89 -1.30
N GLN A 101 -6.57 -18.81 -0.54
CA GLN A 101 -6.48 -18.88 0.92
C GLN A 101 -7.79 -19.37 1.55
N LEU A 102 -8.94 -18.87 1.09
CA LEU A 102 -10.26 -19.31 1.55
C LEU A 102 -10.49 -20.79 1.25
N HIS A 103 -10.12 -21.24 0.06
CA HIS A 103 -10.21 -22.66 -0.31
C HIS A 103 -9.35 -23.53 0.63
N ASN A 104 -8.10 -23.14 0.85
CA ASN A 104 -7.19 -23.87 1.73
C ASN A 104 -7.71 -23.93 3.18
N LEU A 105 -8.27 -22.83 3.68
CA LEU A 105 -8.88 -22.76 5.01
C LEU A 105 -10.12 -23.66 5.10
N SER A 106 -10.96 -23.66 4.07
CA SER A 106 -12.14 -24.53 4.00
C SER A 106 -11.76 -26.01 4.04
N THR A 107 -10.79 -26.42 3.21
CA THR A 107 -10.28 -27.79 3.18
C THR A 107 -9.67 -28.19 4.52
N LYS A 108 -8.88 -27.31 5.14
CA LYS A 108 -8.32 -27.55 6.47
C LYS A 108 -9.41 -27.73 7.53
N ASN A 109 -10.46 -26.92 7.48
CA ASN A 109 -11.58 -27.01 8.41
C ASN A 109 -12.34 -28.34 8.25
N GLN A 110 -12.63 -28.75 7.02
CA GLN A 110 -13.26 -30.04 6.73
C GLN A 110 -12.42 -31.22 7.25
N ASN A 111 -11.10 -31.17 7.07
CA ASN A 111 -10.20 -32.20 7.58
C ASN A 111 -10.23 -32.27 9.12
N LEU A 112 -10.17 -31.11 9.79
CA LEU A 112 -10.25 -31.03 11.25
C LEU A 112 -11.58 -31.55 11.81
N ILE A 113 -12.70 -31.24 11.15
CA ILE A 113 -14.02 -31.79 11.49
C ILE A 113 -14.02 -33.32 11.34
N GLY A 114 -13.45 -33.83 10.25
CA GLY A 114 -13.31 -35.27 10.02
C GLY A 114 -12.47 -35.96 11.09
N GLU A 115 -11.35 -35.36 11.50
CA GLU A 115 -10.52 -35.88 12.60
C GLU A 115 -11.26 -35.87 13.94
N LEU A 116 -12.04 -34.82 14.21
CA LEU A 116 -12.82 -34.68 15.43
C LEU A 116 -13.89 -35.80 15.52
N HIS A 117 -14.63 -36.05 14.45
CA HIS A 117 -15.60 -37.15 14.41
C HIS A 117 -14.93 -38.52 14.59
N LYS A 118 -13.76 -38.75 13.98
CA LYS A 118 -13.00 -39.99 14.18
C LYS A 118 -12.61 -40.18 15.64
N LYS A 119 -12.14 -39.13 16.32
CA LYS A 119 -11.79 -39.20 17.74
C LYS A 119 -13.01 -39.41 18.64
N GLN A 120 -14.15 -38.82 18.32
CA GLN A 120 -15.40 -39.02 19.08
C GLN A 120 -15.91 -40.47 19.00
N HIS A 121 -15.70 -41.17 17.88
CA HIS A 121 -16.07 -42.58 17.73
C HIS A 121 -15.06 -43.57 18.35
N GLN A 122 -13.91 -43.10 18.82
CA GLN A 122 -12.88 -43.92 19.47
C GLN A 122 -12.97 -43.89 21.01
N LEU A 123 -13.84 -43.03 21.56
CA LEU A 123 -14.18 -42.93 22.99
C LEU A 123 -15.50 -43.65 23.27
#